data_AF-A0A9P4PUU8-F1
#
_entry.id   AF-A0A9P4PUU8-F1
#
_cell.length_a   1.000
_cell.length_b   1.000
_cell.length_c   1.000
_cell.angle_alpha   90.00
_cell.angle_beta   90.00
_cell.angle_gamma   90.00
#
_symmetry.space_group_name_H-M   'P 1'
#
loop_
_entity.id
_entity.type
_entity.pdbx_description
1 polymer ?
#
loop_
_entity_poly.entity_id
_entity_poly.type
_entity_poly.pdbx_seq_one_letter_code
_entity_poly.pdbx_strand_id
1 'polypeptide(L)'
;MSNSTPPSPTVDIPATNTVNAQYVTPPSSFIGPPTPPATRERFSQVEHILAYFKDIQSGRRKLCGKHKWIQFWLVDGEFDEIVRRLEEDPDLDGYVKDKVRYDYDHRTRQFVIRMLSDTHETFREALHQEIWKWIKGLAKREDNVGIFARGMADTEGAPSYKFPPTIAPDADYKIGSDATADIDGAQAIHTPDIPFRHEQDALPGTIIEVAYSQKSKELRRLAYTYLVHSNAAVQVVFGFDLKDGSTQRATFSVWRSKDEDDVLSMATQYYNQEFRSTNGEPTSHDPLCFRLQDFAMDDTAKDILGSDDEELFITMDQLCSFLSKAEKKTKNRKEGGLRTKTTCAGKRKLPLEETPERPVTVEDEEEWEHEDARTAKRMNKGDGAYSGPRKPTVVVTRRRSARLGGASQLS
;
A
#
# COMPACT_ATOMS: atom_id res chain seq x y z
N MET A 1 -22.06 78.97 25.86
CA MET A 1 -22.15 79.45 24.46
C MET A 1 -22.47 78.22 23.62
N SER A 2 -23.76 77.89 23.52
CA SER A 2 -24.61 78.11 22.32
C SER A 2 -24.33 77.03 21.25
N ASN A 3 -24.99 75.87 21.34
CA ASN A 3 -26.27 75.51 20.70
C ASN A 3 -26.14 75.19 19.20
N SER A 4 -26.46 73.94 18.81
CA SER A 4 -27.70 73.62 18.06
C SER A 4 -27.62 72.29 17.29
N THR A 5 -28.39 71.30 17.75
CA THR A 5 -29.19 70.31 16.96
C THR A 5 -30.22 71.09 16.08
N PRO A 6 -30.94 70.58 15.04
CA PRO A 6 -31.66 69.27 14.95
C PRO A 6 -31.89 68.75 13.49
N PRO A 7 -32.96 68.01 13.12
CA PRO A 7 -33.54 66.76 13.62
C PRO A 7 -33.71 65.66 12.53
N SER A 8 -34.11 64.45 12.95
CA SER A 8 -34.80 63.43 12.13
C SER A 8 -36.26 63.83 11.79
N PRO A 9 -36.87 63.21 10.77
CA PRO A 9 -38.32 63.00 10.76
C PRO A 9 -38.73 61.52 10.64
N THR A 10 -39.91 61.28 11.20
CA THR A 10 -40.62 60.01 11.41
C THR A 10 -41.72 59.87 10.34
N VAL A 11 -41.86 58.65 9.80
CA VAL A 11 -43.04 57.91 9.29
C VAL A 11 -44.12 58.64 8.46
N ASP A 12 -44.45 58.07 7.29
CA ASP A 12 -45.85 57.85 6.90
C ASP A 12 -45.99 56.65 5.92
N ILE A 13 -46.91 55.75 6.27
CA ILE A 13 -47.40 54.60 5.49
C ILE A 13 -48.66 55.06 4.75
N PRO A 14 -48.90 54.62 3.50
CA PRO A 14 -50.25 54.42 3.03
C PRO A 14 -50.56 52.94 2.77
N ALA A 15 -51.78 52.61 3.13
CA ALA A 15 -52.37 51.29 3.17
C ALA A 15 -52.84 50.77 1.80
N THR A 16 -52.88 49.43 1.71
CA THR A 16 -53.88 48.58 1.05
C THR A 16 -54.24 48.83 -0.43
N ASN A 17 -53.94 47.83 -1.26
CA ASN A 17 -54.96 47.27 -2.14
C ASN A 17 -54.81 45.75 -2.31
N THR A 18 -55.93 45.10 -2.09
CA THR A 18 -56.20 43.66 -2.08
C THR A 18 -56.53 43.18 -3.50
N VAL A 19 -56.62 41.83 -3.67
CA VAL A 19 -57.10 41.05 -4.84
C VAL A 19 -55.96 40.66 -5.80
N ASN A 20 -55.51 39.40 -5.89
CA ASN A 20 -56.28 38.20 -6.20
C ASN A 20 -55.52 36.93 -5.75
N ALA A 21 -56.12 36.13 -4.87
CA ALA A 21 -55.63 34.80 -4.52
C ALA A 21 -56.11 33.79 -5.57
N GLN A 22 -55.25 33.42 -6.52
CA GLN A 22 -55.46 32.21 -7.32
C GLN A 22 -54.78 31.04 -6.62
N TYR A 23 -55.61 30.23 -5.97
CA TYR A 23 -55.30 28.86 -5.57
C TYR A 23 -54.89 28.05 -6.82
N VAL A 24 -53.61 27.72 -6.93
CA VAL A 24 -53.13 26.69 -7.85
C VAL A 24 -52.59 25.54 -6.99
N THR A 25 -53.40 24.50 -6.85
CA THR A 25 -53.00 23.19 -6.33
C THR A 25 -51.86 22.60 -7.18
N PRO A 26 -50.78 22.05 -6.60
CA PRO A 26 -49.84 21.23 -7.35
C PRO A 26 -50.48 19.87 -7.68
N PRO A 27 -50.35 19.34 -8.91
CA PRO A 27 -50.83 18.00 -9.20
C PRO A 27 -49.93 16.95 -8.51
N SER A 28 -50.60 16.08 -7.75
CA SER A 28 -50.05 14.89 -7.13
C SER A 28 -49.74 13.79 -8.17
N SER A 29 -48.84 12.89 -7.79
CA SER A 29 -48.52 11.57 -8.36
C SER A 29 -47.58 11.50 -9.59
N PHE A 30 -46.28 11.46 -9.31
CA PHE A 30 -45.38 10.52 -9.99
C PHE A 30 -44.97 9.44 -8.98
N ILE A 31 -45.55 8.25 -9.11
CA ILE A 31 -45.08 7.02 -8.46
C ILE A 31 -44.22 6.31 -9.51
N GLY A 32 -42.96 6.73 -9.61
CA GLY A 32 -41.90 5.90 -10.18
C GLY A 32 -41.17 5.17 -9.04
N PRO A 33 -40.49 4.04 -9.28
CA PRO A 33 -39.58 3.48 -8.28
C PRO A 33 -38.61 4.59 -7.85
N PRO A 34 -38.27 4.70 -6.56
CA PRO A 34 -37.34 5.74 -6.12
C PRO A 34 -36.08 5.59 -6.94
N THR A 35 -35.71 6.65 -7.66
CA THR A 35 -34.37 6.77 -8.21
C THR A 35 -33.43 6.47 -7.05
N PRO A 36 -32.51 5.48 -7.16
CA PRO A 36 -31.55 5.23 -6.11
C PRO A 36 -30.89 6.57 -5.75
N PRO A 37 -30.65 6.85 -4.46
CA PRO A 37 -30.08 8.13 -4.06
C PRO A 37 -28.83 8.40 -4.90
N ALA A 38 -28.61 9.66 -5.24
CA ALA A 38 -27.38 10.14 -5.85
C ALA A 38 -26.21 10.02 -4.86
N THR A 39 -25.89 8.81 -4.40
CA THR A 39 -24.71 8.50 -3.60
C THR A 39 -23.49 8.24 -4.48
N ARG A 40 -23.67 8.16 -5.81
CA ARG A 40 -22.59 7.87 -6.76
C ARG A 40 -21.58 9.00 -6.95
N GLU A 41 -21.86 10.21 -6.47
CA GLU A 41 -20.95 11.36 -6.57
C GLU A 41 -20.02 11.54 -5.36
N ARG A 42 -20.17 10.76 -4.28
CA ARG A 42 -19.47 11.07 -3.03
C ARG A 42 -17.98 10.71 -3.04
N PHE A 43 -17.58 9.73 -3.85
CA PHE A 43 -16.25 9.10 -3.82
C PHE A 43 -15.65 8.95 -5.23
N SER A 44 -15.55 10.05 -5.96
CA SER A 44 -15.07 10.05 -7.35
C SER A 44 -13.65 9.52 -7.53
N GLN A 45 -12.77 9.68 -6.52
CA GLN A 45 -11.38 9.25 -6.61
C GLN A 45 -11.23 7.74 -6.41
N VAL A 46 -12.15 7.12 -5.68
CA VAL A 46 -12.17 5.66 -5.48
C VAL A 46 -12.24 4.95 -6.82
N GLU A 47 -13.19 5.34 -7.68
CA GLU A 47 -13.36 4.73 -9.00
C GLU A 47 -12.13 4.96 -9.89
N HIS A 48 -11.51 6.14 -9.81
CA HIS A 48 -10.28 6.43 -10.55
C HIS A 48 -9.11 5.56 -10.10
N ILE A 49 -8.91 5.39 -8.79
CA ILE A 49 -7.81 4.61 -8.23
C ILE A 49 -8.00 3.12 -8.50
N LEU A 50 -9.22 2.59 -8.34
CA LEU A 50 -9.51 1.18 -8.65
C LEU A 50 -9.36 0.88 -10.15
N ALA A 51 -9.84 1.77 -11.02
CA ALA A 51 -9.62 1.64 -12.46
C ALA A 51 -8.12 1.69 -12.80
N TYR A 52 -7.37 2.56 -12.12
CA TYR A 52 -5.93 2.66 -12.26
C TYR A 52 -5.21 1.35 -11.86
N PHE A 53 -5.58 0.73 -10.74
CA PHE A 53 -5.06 -0.57 -10.33
C PHE A 53 -5.38 -1.68 -11.35
N LYS A 54 -6.62 -1.73 -11.85
CA LYS A 54 -7.04 -2.71 -12.88
C LYS A 54 -6.27 -2.53 -14.20
N ASP A 55 -6.01 -1.30 -14.60
CA ASP A 55 -5.19 -1.00 -15.78
C ASP A 55 -3.75 -1.47 -15.63
N ILE A 56 -3.18 -1.31 -14.44
CA ILE A 56 -1.85 -1.83 -14.14
C ILE A 56 -1.83 -3.37 -14.15
N GLN A 57 -2.77 -4.00 -13.46
CA GLN A 57 -2.87 -5.47 -13.35
C GLN A 57 -2.98 -6.12 -14.74
N SER A 58 -3.81 -5.54 -15.62
CA SER A 58 -4.01 -5.97 -17.01
C SER A 58 -2.84 -5.66 -17.95
N GLY A 59 -1.81 -4.94 -17.47
CA GLY A 59 -0.68 -4.48 -18.29
C GLY A 59 -1.02 -3.38 -19.29
N ARG A 60 -2.25 -2.83 -19.29
CA ARG A 60 -2.62 -1.65 -20.10
C ARG A 60 -1.84 -0.42 -19.69
N ARG A 61 -1.47 -0.32 -18.40
CA ARG A 61 -0.56 0.68 -17.87
C ARG A 61 0.64 -0.01 -17.25
N LYS A 62 1.84 0.53 -17.46
CA LYS A 62 3.05 0.04 -16.80
C LYS A 62 3.34 0.88 -15.57
N LEU A 63 3.72 0.22 -14.47
CA LEU A 63 4.26 0.87 -13.27
C LEU A 63 5.64 1.53 -13.49
N CYS A 64 6.19 1.46 -14.71
CA CYS A 64 7.45 2.09 -15.07
C CYS A 64 7.22 3.29 -16.00
N GLY A 65 7.75 4.47 -15.66
CA GLY A 65 7.54 5.68 -16.46
C GLY A 65 8.36 6.89 -16.02
N LYS A 66 8.30 7.98 -16.81
CA LYS A 66 8.99 9.25 -16.52
C LYS A 66 8.48 9.94 -15.25
N HIS A 67 7.24 9.67 -14.86
CA HIS A 67 6.63 10.17 -13.62
C HIS A 67 6.86 9.14 -12.51
N LYS A 68 7.53 9.58 -11.44
CA LYS A 68 8.04 8.72 -10.35
C LYS A 68 6.98 8.37 -9.30
N TRP A 69 5.87 9.09 -9.31
CA TRP A 69 4.71 8.86 -8.47
C TRP A 69 3.46 9.46 -9.11
N ILE A 70 2.30 9.00 -8.67
CA ILE A 70 0.99 9.61 -8.95
C ILE A 70 0.35 9.97 -7.61
N GLN A 71 -0.23 11.17 -7.53
CA GLN A 71 -0.83 11.69 -6.31
C GLN A 71 -2.30 11.94 -6.51
N PHE A 72 -3.08 11.58 -5.49
CA PHE A 72 -4.50 11.84 -5.37
C PHE A 72 -4.74 12.52 -4.03
N TRP A 73 -5.67 13.46 -4.00
CA TRP A 73 -6.21 14.01 -2.77
C TRP A 73 -7.56 13.36 -2.54
N LEU A 74 -7.71 12.72 -1.38
CA LEU A 74 -8.89 11.99 -0.99
C LEU A 74 -9.77 12.83 -0.07
N VAL A 75 -11.08 12.64 -0.13
CA VAL A 75 -12.01 13.13 0.90
C VAL A 75 -12.20 12.08 1.99
N ASP A 76 -12.82 12.48 3.11
CA ASP A 76 -13.02 11.59 4.25
C ASP A 76 -13.84 10.36 3.84
N GLY A 77 -13.35 9.17 4.22
CA GLY A 77 -13.95 7.89 3.88
C GLY A 77 -13.60 7.34 2.48
N GLU A 78 -12.96 8.11 1.59
CA GLU A 78 -12.55 7.55 0.27
C GLU A 78 -11.50 6.47 0.41
N PHE A 79 -10.54 6.64 1.32
CA PHE A 79 -9.53 5.62 1.54
C PHE A 79 -10.16 4.33 2.10
N ASP A 80 -11.05 4.45 3.08
CA ASP A 80 -11.75 3.31 3.66
C ASP A 80 -12.61 2.59 2.60
N GLU A 81 -13.25 3.35 1.70
CA GLU A 81 -13.98 2.76 0.57
C GLU A 81 -13.03 2.08 -0.44
N ILE A 82 -11.82 2.61 -0.69
CA ILE A 82 -10.82 1.92 -1.53
C ILE A 82 -10.46 0.57 -0.91
N VAL A 83 -10.15 0.55 0.39
CA VAL A 83 -9.80 -0.69 1.10
C VAL A 83 -10.97 -1.67 1.04
N ARG A 84 -12.19 -1.22 1.39
CA ARG A 84 -13.40 -2.04 1.35
C ARG A 84 -13.66 -2.65 -0.04
N ARG A 85 -13.46 -1.87 -1.11
CA ARG A 85 -13.64 -2.34 -2.50
C ARG A 85 -12.55 -3.30 -2.97
N LEU A 86 -11.33 -3.17 -2.43
CA LEU A 86 -10.27 -4.15 -2.67
C LEU A 86 -10.61 -5.46 -1.98
N GLU A 87 -11.08 -5.44 -0.74
CA GLU A 87 -11.50 -6.66 -0.01
C GLU A 87 -12.63 -7.43 -0.73
N GLU A 88 -13.48 -6.73 -1.49
CA GLU A 88 -14.52 -7.32 -2.35
C GLU A 88 -13.99 -7.92 -3.67
N ASP A 89 -12.74 -7.63 -4.06
CA ASP A 89 -12.08 -8.07 -5.30
C ASP A 89 -10.73 -8.73 -4.95
N PRO A 90 -10.72 -10.00 -4.44
CA PRO A 90 -9.51 -10.64 -3.91
C PRO A 90 -8.36 -10.74 -4.92
N ASP A 91 -8.67 -10.87 -6.21
CA ASP A 91 -7.67 -10.91 -7.28
C ASP A 91 -6.96 -9.57 -7.43
N LEU A 92 -7.71 -8.47 -7.42
CA LEU A 92 -7.13 -7.13 -7.46
C LEU A 92 -6.40 -6.79 -6.16
N ASP A 93 -6.96 -7.13 -5.01
CA ASP A 93 -6.34 -6.90 -3.70
C ASP A 93 -5.01 -7.64 -3.57
N GLY A 94 -4.98 -8.93 -3.92
CA GLY A 94 -3.75 -9.71 -3.97
C GLY A 94 -2.70 -9.08 -4.89
N TYR A 95 -3.12 -8.59 -6.06
CA TYR A 95 -2.22 -7.86 -6.96
C TYR A 95 -1.70 -6.56 -6.35
N VAL A 96 -2.56 -5.76 -5.71
CA VAL A 96 -2.18 -4.48 -5.09
C VAL A 96 -1.19 -4.73 -3.96
N LYS A 97 -1.46 -5.67 -3.06
CA LYS A 97 -0.58 -6.05 -1.94
C LYS A 97 0.77 -6.60 -2.39
N ASP A 98 0.83 -7.24 -3.56
CA ASP A 98 2.06 -7.81 -4.09
C ASP A 98 2.87 -6.79 -4.94
N LYS A 99 2.19 -6.01 -5.79
CA LYS A 99 2.84 -5.23 -6.86
C LYS A 99 2.78 -3.72 -6.71
N VAL A 100 1.82 -3.19 -5.96
CA VAL A 100 1.58 -1.75 -5.89
C VAL A 100 2.09 -1.21 -4.57
N ARG A 101 2.99 -0.23 -4.66
CA ARG A 101 3.48 0.50 -3.49
C ARG A 101 2.79 1.83 -3.40
N TYR A 102 2.17 2.11 -2.26
CA TYR A 102 1.49 3.37 -2.04
C TYR A 102 1.76 3.89 -0.63
N ASP A 103 1.58 5.20 -0.49
CA ASP A 103 1.56 5.88 0.80
C ASP A 103 0.23 6.60 0.94
N TYR A 104 -0.33 6.61 2.15
CA TYR A 104 -1.51 7.38 2.48
C TYR A 104 -1.33 8.08 3.82
N ASP A 105 -1.53 9.39 3.87
CA ASP A 105 -1.51 10.15 5.11
C ASP A 105 -2.94 10.65 5.39
N HIS A 106 -3.57 10.14 6.45
CA HIS A 106 -4.95 10.51 6.82
C HIS A 106 -5.07 12.00 7.16
N ARG A 107 -4.00 12.64 7.69
CA ARG A 107 -4.01 14.05 8.08
C ARG A 107 -3.97 14.95 6.85
N THR A 108 -3.10 14.66 5.89
CA THR A 108 -3.00 15.44 4.64
C THR A 108 -3.97 14.98 3.55
N ARG A 109 -4.61 13.82 3.76
CA ARG A 109 -5.47 13.11 2.82
C ARG A 109 -4.80 12.83 1.48
N GLN A 110 -3.47 12.73 1.50
CA GLN A 110 -2.68 12.52 0.30
C GLN A 110 -2.46 11.02 0.09
N PHE A 111 -2.93 10.51 -1.04
CA PHE A 111 -2.69 9.14 -1.49
C PHE A 111 -1.69 9.15 -2.64
N VAL A 112 -0.57 8.45 -2.48
CA VAL A 112 0.54 8.45 -3.44
C VAL A 112 0.82 7.04 -3.90
N ILE A 113 0.76 6.78 -5.20
CA ILE A 113 1.23 5.52 -5.79
C ILE A 113 2.66 5.72 -6.28
N ARG A 114 3.60 4.92 -5.77
CA ARG A 114 5.03 4.97 -6.14
C ARG A 114 5.28 4.10 -7.37
N MET A 115 5.88 4.71 -8.41
CA MET A 115 6.14 4.08 -9.71
C MET A 115 7.60 3.67 -9.79
N LEU A 116 7.87 2.37 -9.84
CA LEU A 116 9.23 1.84 -9.76
C LEU A 116 9.82 1.55 -11.12
N SER A 117 11.14 1.76 -11.26
CA SER A 117 11.87 1.43 -12.48
C SER A 117 12.31 -0.03 -12.49
N ASP A 118 12.57 -0.59 -13.68
CA ASP A 118 13.09 -1.97 -13.79
C ASP A 118 14.45 -2.12 -13.06
N THR A 119 15.28 -1.08 -13.11
CA THR A 119 16.57 -1.02 -12.41
C THR A 119 16.37 -0.98 -10.90
N HIS A 120 15.43 -0.15 -10.43
CA HIS A 120 15.04 -0.08 -9.02
C HIS A 120 14.62 -1.46 -8.49
N GLU A 121 13.66 -2.10 -9.15
CA GLU A 121 13.15 -3.40 -8.72
C GLU A 121 14.23 -4.48 -8.72
N THR A 122 15.09 -4.48 -9.72
CA THR A 122 16.15 -5.49 -9.79
C THR A 122 17.25 -5.26 -8.75
N PHE A 123 17.61 -4.00 -8.46
CA PHE A 123 18.57 -3.68 -7.39
C PHE A 123 18.00 -4.04 -6.01
N ARG A 124 16.77 -3.60 -5.73
CA ARG A 124 16.02 -3.90 -4.51
C ARG A 124 15.97 -5.41 -4.26
N GLU A 125 15.57 -6.17 -5.28
CA GLU A 125 15.45 -7.62 -5.18
C GLU A 125 16.80 -8.31 -4.91
N ALA A 126 17.87 -7.87 -5.58
CA ALA A 126 19.20 -8.43 -5.35
C ALA A 126 19.69 -8.16 -3.92
N LEU A 127 19.45 -6.96 -3.39
CA LEU A 127 19.80 -6.60 -2.02
C LEU A 127 18.97 -7.39 -0.99
N HIS A 128 17.65 -7.47 -1.20
CA HIS A 128 16.74 -8.26 -0.36
C HIS A 128 17.20 -9.73 -0.28
N GLN A 129 17.50 -10.35 -1.42
CA GLN A 129 17.93 -11.75 -1.49
C GLN A 129 19.25 -12.00 -0.75
N GLU A 130 20.20 -11.08 -0.81
CA GLU A 130 21.49 -11.25 -0.11
C GLU A 130 21.29 -11.24 1.42
N ILE A 131 20.53 -10.28 1.93
CA ILE A 131 20.23 -10.17 3.36
C ILE A 131 19.38 -11.36 3.83
N TRP A 132 18.36 -11.72 3.06
CA TRP A 132 17.47 -12.83 3.40
C TRP A 132 18.18 -14.19 3.38
N LYS A 133 19.13 -14.38 2.45
CA LYS A 133 19.99 -15.56 2.42
C LYS A 133 20.85 -15.66 3.68
N TRP A 134 21.37 -14.55 4.17
CA TRP A 134 22.12 -14.50 5.43
C TRP A 134 21.22 -14.89 6.62
N ILE A 135 20.03 -14.31 6.74
CA ILE A 135 19.03 -14.67 7.77
C ILE A 135 18.69 -16.17 7.72
N LYS A 136 18.43 -16.72 6.53
CA LYS A 136 18.19 -18.16 6.35
C LYS A 136 19.37 -19.04 6.75
N GLY A 137 20.59 -18.51 6.67
CA GLY A 137 21.79 -19.16 7.19
C GLY A 137 21.77 -19.20 8.72
N LEU A 138 21.48 -18.06 9.36
CA LEU A 138 21.40 -17.94 10.81
C LEU A 138 20.29 -18.79 11.42
N ALA A 139 19.13 -18.89 10.75
CA ALA A 139 17.98 -19.68 11.20
C ALA A 139 18.26 -21.18 11.40
N LYS A 140 19.40 -21.69 10.89
CA LYS A 140 19.85 -23.08 11.09
C LYS A 140 20.55 -23.31 12.42
N ARG A 141 20.94 -22.25 13.14
CA ARG A 141 21.61 -22.34 14.43
C ARG A 141 20.63 -22.73 15.53
N GLU A 142 21.14 -23.35 16.59
CA GLU A 142 20.34 -23.79 17.75
C GLU A 142 20.34 -22.77 18.90
N ASP A 143 21.12 -21.70 18.79
CA ASP A 143 21.23 -20.62 19.77
C ASP A 143 20.17 -19.52 19.59
N ASN A 144 20.25 -18.48 20.43
CA ASN A 144 19.34 -17.33 20.42
C ASN A 144 19.30 -16.63 19.05
N VAL A 145 20.45 -16.49 18.40
CA VAL A 145 20.56 -15.97 17.03
C VAL A 145 19.71 -16.79 16.07
N GLY A 146 19.78 -18.12 16.15
CA GLY A 146 18.94 -19.00 15.34
C GLY A 146 17.45 -18.90 15.66
N ILE A 147 17.10 -18.73 16.95
CA ILE A 147 15.70 -18.53 17.40
C ILE A 147 15.15 -17.23 16.80
N PHE A 148 15.87 -16.12 16.95
CA PHE A 148 15.49 -14.82 16.40
C PHE A 148 15.34 -14.88 14.88
N ALA A 149 16.33 -15.45 14.17
CA ALA A 149 16.31 -15.54 12.72
C ALA A 149 15.13 -16.39 12.19
N ARG A 150 14.65 -17.38 12.94
CA ARG A 150 13.43 -18.15 12.60
C ARG A 150 12.14 -17.35 12.78
N GLY A 151 12.13 -16.36 13.66
CA GLY A 151 10.99 -15.45 13.87
C GLY A 151 10.96 -14.28 12.88
N MET A 152 11.86 -14.23 11.89
CA MET A 152 11.81 -13.21 10.84
C MET A 152 10.71 -13.52 9.83
N ALA A 153 9.83 -12.54 9.57
CA ALA A 153 8.77 -12.67 8.59
C ALA A 153 9.30 -12.45 7.16
N ASP A 154 9.17 -13.46 6.30
CA ASP A 154 9.45 -13.33 4.87
C ASP A 154 8.38 -12.43 4.25
N THR A 155 8.71 -11.15 4.05
CA THR A 155 7.74 -10.18 3.54
C THR A 155 7.99 -9.93 2.06
N GLU A 156 7.63 -10.91 1.24
CA GLU A 156 7.63 -10.75 -0.21
C GLU A 156 6.52 -9.75 -0.65
N GLY A 157 6.73 -9.07 -1.79
CA GLY A 157 5.75 -8.14 -2.37
C GLY A 157 5.87 -6.70 -1.85
N ALA A 158 4.71 -6.07 -1.62
CA ALA A 158 4.54 -4.65 -1.30
C ALA A 158 3.72 -4.45 -0.01
N PRO A 159 4.21 -4.92 1.15
CA PRO A 159 3.49 -4.85 2.43
C PRO A 159 3.27 -3.40 2.90
N SER A 160 2.03 -3.07 3.25
CA SER A 160 1.65 -1.77 3.82
C SER A 160 1.57 -1.83 5.34
N TYR A 161 2.07 -0.80 6.01
CA TYR A 161 2.09 -0.68 7.47
C TYR A 161 1.37 0.58 7.92
N LYS A 162 0.57 0.45 8.98
CA LYS A 162 -0.09 1.57 9.66
C LYS A 162 0.83 2.10 10.76
N PHE A 163 1.31 3.32 10.59
CA PHE A 163 2.11 4.04 11.57
C PHE A 163 1.18 4.78 12.54
N PRO A 164 1.54 4.83 13.83
CA PRO A 164 0.73 5.52 14.82
C PRO A 164 0.62 7.02 14.47
N PRO A 165 -0.48 7.67 14.89
CA PRO A 165 -0.66 9.09 14.66
C PRO A 165 0.49 9.88 15.28
N THR A 166 1.04 10.83 14.53
CA THR A 166 2.03 11.75 15.06
C THR A 166 1.33 12.65 16.07
N ILE A 167 1.51 12.39 17.37
CA ILE A 167 1.27 13.41 18.39
C ILE A 167 2.39 14.41 18.20
N ALA A 168 2.18 15.39 17.32
CA ALA A 168 3.13 16.47 17.22
C ALA A 168 3.01 17.28 18.52
N PRO A 169 4.07 17.41 19.34
CA PRO A 169 4.11 18.47 20.33
C PRO A 169 4.43 19.78 19.60
N ASP A 170 3.54 20.18 18.69
CA ASP A 170 3.65 21.47 18.06
C ASP A 170 3.15 22.49 19.08
N ALA A 171 4.12 23.08 19.76
CA ALA A 171 3.99 24.34 20.46
C ALA A 171 3.14 25.32 19.62
N ASP A 172 2.18 25.95 20.29
CA ASP A 172 1.31 27.05 19.82
C ASP A 172 -0.08 26.73 19.25
N TYR A 173 -0.55 25.48 19.18
CA TYR A 173 -1.99 25.27 19.00
C TYR A 173 -2.72 25.39 20.34
N LYS A 174 -3.18 26.60 20.68
CA LYS A 174 -4.07 26.82 21.83
C LYS A 174 -5.34 26.00 21.63
N ILE A 175 -5.43 24.87 22.35
CA ILE A 175 -6.66 24.12 22.52
C ILE A 175 -7.68 25.05 23.19
N GLY A 176 -8.62 25.55 22.39
CA GLY A 176 -9.87 26.08 22.91
C GLY A 176 -10.57 24.95 23.64
N SER A 177 -10.90 25.17 24.90
CA SER A 177 -11.35 24.17 25.87
C SER A 177 -12.77 23.62 25.63
N ASP A 178 -13.15 23.36 24.38
CA ASP A 178 -14.48 22.86 24.03
C ASP A 178 -14.49 21.87 22.84
N ALA A 179 -13.34 21.29 22.48
CA ALA A 179 -13.25 20.20 21.51
C ALA A 179 -13.10 18.85 22.23
N THR A 180 -14.19 18.36 22.83
CA THR A 180 -14.30 16.97 23.28
C THR A 180 -14.97 16.09 22.23
N ALA A 181 -14.51 16.17 20.98
CA ALA A 181 -14.83 15.22 19.92
C ALA A 181 -13.71 15.26 18.86
N ASP A 182 -13.19 14.08 18.53
CA ASP A 182 -12.31 13.76 17.40
C ASP A 182 -10.83 14.19 17.50
N ILE A 183 -10.12 13.65 18.50
CA ILE A 183 -8.74 13.20 18.26
C ILE A 183 -8.86 11.92 17.43
N ASP A 184 -9.30 12.05 16.18
CA ASP A 184 -9.23 10.93 15.25
C ASP A 184 -7.74 10.78 14.91
N GLY A 185 -7.13 9.74 15.47
CA GLY A 185 -5.72 9.45 15.38
C GLY A 185 -5.33 9.15 13.95
N ALA A 186 -5.15 10.21 13.14
CA ALA A 186 -4.83 10.12 11.72
C ALA A 186 -3.52 9.35 11.52
N GLN A 187 -3.67 8.07 11.20
CA GLN A 187 -2.56 7.17 10.91
C GLN A 187 -1.93 7.53 9.57
N ALA A 188 -0.67 7.17 9.38
CA ALA A 188 -0.05 7.16 8.07
C ALA A 188 0.14 5.70 7.63
N ILE A 189 -0.14 5.41 6.38
CA ILE A 189 0.11 4.11 5.77
C ILE A 189 1.29 4.25 4.84
N HIS A 190 2.26 3.38 5.02
CA HIS A 190 3.45 3.34 4.19
C HIS A 190 3.70 1.92 3.68
N THR A 191 4.06 1.84 2.41
CA THR A 191 4.58 0.61 1.82
C THR A 191 6.07 0.80 1.57
N PRO A 192 6.98 0.41 2.49
CA PRO A 192 8.42 0.54 2.27
C PRO A 192 8.93 -0.37 1.14
N ASP A 193 10.11 -0.07 0.58
CA ASP A 193 10.67 -0.92 -0.47
C ASP A 193 11.11 -2.29 0.08
N ILE A 194 11.93 -2.33 1.12
CA ILE A 194 12.34 -3.59 1.77
C ILE A 194 12.19 -3.45 3.29
N PRO A 195 11.10 -3.97 3.86
CA PRO A 195 10.97 -4.11 5.30
C PRO A 195 11.53 -5.45 5.77
N PHE A 196 12.26 -5.44 6.89
CA PHE A 196 12.53 -6.63 7.68
C PHE A 196 11.83 -6.50 9.02
N ARG A 197 10.95 -7.46 9.30
CA ARG A 197 10.08 -7.48 10.48
C ARG A 197 10.19 -8.81 11.20
N HIS A 198 10.32 -8.77 12.51
CA HIS A 198 10.16 -9.94 13.36
C HIS A 198 8.67 -10.20 13.61
N GLU A 199 8.23 -11.47 13.63
CA GLU A 199 6.80 -11.85 13.73
C GLU A 199 6.12 -11.40 15.03
N GLN A 200 6.91 -11.08 16.05
CA GLN A 200 6.42 -10.54 17.32
C GLN A 200 6.14 -9.03 17.27
N ASP A 201 6.57 -8.35 16.20
CA ASP A 201 6.45 -6.90 16.05
C ASP A 201 5.37 -6.53 15.03
N ALA A 202 4.62 -5.45 15.32
CA ALA A 202 3.63 -4.92 14.39
C ALA A 202 4.27 -4.13 13.22
N LEU A 203 5.40 -3.49 13.47
CA LEU A 203 6.16 -2.68 12.52
C LEU A 203 7.54 -3.31 12.28
N PRO A 204 8.15 -3.11 11.09
CA PRO A 204 9.50 -3.59 10.82
C PRO A 204 10.55 -2.88 11.68
N GLY A 205 11.57 -3.61 12.13
CA GLY A 205 12.73 -3.02 12.81
C GLY A 205 13.70 -2.35 11.83
N THR A 206 13.85 -2.92 10.64
CA THR A 206 14.72 -2.37 9.58
C THR A 206 13.91 -2.05 8.33
N ILE A 207 14.11 -0.85 7.77
CA ILE A 207 13.57 -0.46 6.47
C ILE A 207 14.69 -0.06 5.51
N ILE A 208 14.60 -0.50 4.26
CA ILE A 208 15.44 -0.05 3.16
C ILE A 208 14.57 0.65 2.11
N GLU A 209 15.01 1.82 1.67
CA GLU A 209 14.39 2.61 0.60
C GLU A 209 15.37 2.84 -0.54
N VAL A 210 14.89 2.72 -1.78
CA VAL A 210 15.72 2.86 -2.97
C VAL A 210 15.19 4.01 -3.82
N ALA A 211 15.92 5.12 -3.87
CA ALA A 211 15.67 6.18 -4.82
C ALA A 211 16.36 5.87 -6.16
N TYR A 212 15.58 5.72 -7.23
CA TYR A 212 16.12 5.73 -8.59
C TYR A 212 15.72 7.05 -9.28
N SER A 213 16.68 7.96 -9.43
CA SER A 213 16.49 9.33 -9.97
C SER A 213 15.65 10.28 -9.10
N GLN A 214 15.00 9.81 -8.03
CA GLN A 214 14.26 10.66 -7.08
C GLN A 214 15.21 11.58 -6.30
N LYS A 215 14.70 12.63 -5.63
CA LYS A 215 15.59 13.56 -4.92
C LYS A 215 16.03 12.94 -3.60
N SER A 216 17.34 12.86 -3.33
CA SER A 216 17.87 12.36 -2.04
C SER A 216 17.34 13.06 -0.78
N LYS A 217 16.83 14.30 -0.92
CA LYS A 217 16.13 15.01 0.16
C LYS A 217 14.83 14.31 0.60
N GLU A 218 14.20 13.54 -0.28
CA GLU A 218 12.98 12.78 0.00
C GLU A 218 13.31 11.55 0.88
N LEU A 219 14.43 10.87 0.65
CA LEU A 219 14.87 9.73 1.47
C LEU A 219 15.08 10.09 2.93
N ARG A 220 15.76 11.22 3.21
CA ARG A 220 15.98 11.67 4.59
C ARG A 220 14.67 11.99 5.32
N ARG A 221 13.71 12.60 4.62
CA ARG A 221 12.39 12.90 5.19
C ARG A 221 11.63 11.60 5.47
N LEU A 222 11.69 10.65 4.55
CA LEU A 222 11.05 9.35 4.71
C LEU A 222 11.67 8.55 5.86
N ALA A 223 13.00 8.57 6.00
CA ALA A 223 13.70 7.98 7.13
C ALA A 223 13.27 8.60 8.47
N TYR A 224 13.14 9.93 8.53
CA TYR A 224 12.62 10.61 9.73
C TYR A 224 11.20 10.14 10.06
N THR A 225 10.30 10.09 9.05
CA THR A 225 8.94 9.57 9.22
C THR A 225 8.97 8.17 9.80
N TYR A 226 9.76 7.26 9.23
CA TYR A 226 9.80 5.88 9.72
C TYR A 226 10.37 5.77 11.13
N LEU A 227 11.49 6.43 11.43
CA LEU A 227 12.16 6.30 12.73
C LEU A 227 11.38 6.99 13.85
N VAL A 228 10.87 8.19 13.60
CA VAL A 228 10.22 9.02 14.64
C VAL A 228 8.74 8.72 14.72
N HIS A 229 8.00 8.67 13.59
CA HIS A 229 6.55 8.43 13.65
C HIS A 229 6.19 6.97 13.93
N SER A 230 7.15 6.04 13.94
CA SER A 230 6.93 4.69 14.47
C SER A 230 7.14 4.59 15.99
N ASN A 231 7.43 5.71 16.67
CA ASN A 231 7.85 5.72 18.08
C ASN A 231 9.04 4.79 18.32
N ALA A 232 10.07 4.90 17.47
CA ALA A 232 11.27 4.07 17.51
C ALA A 232 11.08 2.58 17.28
N ALA A 233 9.89 2.10 16.86
CA ALA A 233 9.73 0.68 16.50
C ALA A 233 10.65 0.31 15.32
N VAL A 234 10.78 1.20 14.34
CA VAL A 234 11.84 1.11 13.32
C VAL A 234 13.16 1.60 13.94
N GLN A 235 14.15 0.70 14.02
CA GLN A 235 15.47 0.96 14.60
C GLN A 235 16.42 1.66 13.61
N VAL A 236 16.36 1.27 12.33
CA VAL A 236 17.30 1.74 11.32
C VAL A 236 16.63 1.85 9.95
N VAL A 237 17.02 2.89 9.21
CA VAL A 237 16.64 3.10 7.81
C VAL A 237 17.88 3.22 6.94
N PHE A 238 17.94 2.40 5.89
CA PHE A 238 18.96 2.46 4.84
C PHE A 238 18.36 3.12 3.59
N GLY A 239 18.95 4.21 3.12
CA GLY A 239 18.53 4.87 1.89
C GLY A 239 19.57 4.73 0.79
N PHE A 240 19.20 4.19 -0.37
CA PHE A 240 20.06 4.09 -1.55
C PHE A 240 19.63 5.09 -2.61
N ASP A 241 20.54 5.93 -3.10
CA ASP A 241 20.29 6.85 -4.23
C ASP A 241 21.10 6.38 -5.44
N LEU A 242 20.39 5.80 -6.41
CA LEU A 242 20.93 5.14 -7.59
C LEU A 242 21.01 6.06 -8.83
N LYS A 243 20.78 7.37 -8.68
CA LYS A 243 20.75 8.44 -9.72
C LYS A 243 20.85 7.98 -11.18
N ASP A 244 19.76 8.11 -11.95
CA ASP A 244 19.81 8.09 -13.41
C ASP A 244 20.30 9.47 -13.90
N GLY A 245 21.48 9.51 -14.52
CA GLY A 245 22.09 10.76 -14.98
C GLY A 245 23.37 10.52 -15.77
N SER A 246 24.06 11.61 -16.13
CA SER A 246 25.33 11.57 -16.88
C SER A 246 26.47 10.88 -16.13
N THR A 247 26.32 10.63 -14.84
CA THR A 247 27.30 9.98 -13.97
C THR A 247 26.78 8.65 -13.48
N GLN A 248 27.63 7.63 -13.38
CA GLN A 248 27.27 6.33 -12.79
C GLN A 248 27.30 6.34 -11.25
N ARG A 249 27.35 7.52 -10.64
CA ARG A 249 27.50 7.67 -9.19
C ARG A 249 26.25 7.19 -8.47
N ALA A 250 26.46 6.36 -7.45
CA ALA A 250 25.42 5.91 -6.54
C ALA A 250 25.89 5.99 -5.09
N THR A 251 24.98 6.38 -4.21
CA THR A 251 25.27 6.67 -2.80
C THR A 251 24.31 5.95 -1.86
N PHE A 252 24.71 5.76 -0.61
CA PHE A 252 23.82 5.32 0.45
C PHE A 252 23.88 6.26 1.65
N SER A 253 22.86 6.18 2.51
CA SER A 253 22.79 6.84 3.80
C SER A 253 22.17 5.89 4.81
N VAL A 254 22.56 6.03 6.08
CA VAL A 254 22.04 5.22 7.18
C VAL A 254 21.62 6.15 8.30
N TRP A 255 20.38 5.98 8.75
CA TRP A 255 19.77 6.73 9.83
C TRP A 255 19.28 5.78 10.91
N ARG A 256 19.43 6.17 12.17
CA ARG A 256 19.03 5.38 13.33
C ARG A 256 18.09 6.18 14.22
N SER A 257 17.15 5.49 14.87
CA SER A 257 16.40 6.07 15.97
C SER A 257 17.36 6.44 17.10
N LYS A 258 17.05 7.53 17.80
CA LYS A 258 17.82 8.00 18.93
C LYS A 258 16.84 8.48 19.99
N ASP A 259 16.76 7.76 21.09
CA ASP A 259 15.92 8.07 22.24
C ASP A 259 16.81 8.52 23.40
N GLU A 260 16.83 9.82 23.68
CA GLU A 260 17.60 10.44 24.76
C GLU A 260 16.76 11.50 25.46
N ASP A 261 16.80 11.53 26.81
CA ASP A 261 16.29 12.61 27.65
C ASP A 261 14.88 13.12 27.24
N ASP A 262 13.93 12.18 27.09
CA ASP A 262 12.54 12.42 26.66
C ASP A 262 12.35 12.89 25.20
N VAL A 263 13.40 12.81 24.36
CA VAL A 263 13.35 13.23 22.96
C VAL A 263 13.70 12.09 22.01
N LEU A 264 12.67 11.61 21.30
CA LEU A 264 12.86 10.74 20.14
C LEU A 264 13.29 11.55 18.92
N SER A 265 14.45 11.21 18.37
CA SER A 265 15.06 11.88 17.22
C SER A 265 15.70 10.90 16.25
N MET A 266 16.23 11.43 15.13
CA MET A 266 16.93 10.66 14.11
C MET A 266 18.41 11.04 14.09
N ALA A 267 19.28 10.06 14.34
CA ALA A 267 20.73 10.19 14.17
C ALA A 267 21.15 9.78 12.75
N THR A 268 22.11 10.50 12.17
CA THR A 268 22.70 10.13 10.87
C THR A 268 24.03 9.40 11.11
N GLN A 269 24.10 8.13 10.75
CA GLN A 269 25.32 7.33 10.86
C GLN A 269 26.20 7.50 9.62
N TYR A 270 25.60 7.39 8.43
CA TYR A 270 26.26 7.66 7.15
C TYR A 270 25.40 8.59 6.32
N TYR A 271 26.01 9.57 5.64
CA TYR A 271 25.29 10.53 4.81
C TYR A 271 25.89 10.61 3.41
N ASN A 272 25.09 10.22 2.41
CA ASN A 272 25.46 10.22 0.98
C ASN A 272 26.84 9.62 0.71
N GLN A 273 27.20 8.55 1.40
CA GLN A 273 28.46 7.86 1.18
C GLN A 273 28.41 7.17 -0.18
N GLU A 274 29.41 7.41 -1.01
CA GLU A 274 29.45 6.87 -2.36
C GLU A 274 29.81 5.38 -2.30
N PHE A 275 29.00 4.48 -2.83
CA PHE A 275 29.41 3.08 -3.05
C PHE A 275 29.88 2.85 -4.48
N ARG A 276 29.42 3.71 -5.42
CA ARG A 276 29.84 3.74 -6.82
C ARG A 276 30.25 5.14 -7.20
N SER A 277 31.46 5.28 -7.72
CA SER A 277 32.02 6.54 -8.20
C SER A 277 31.33 7.03 -9.48
N THR A 278 31.63 8.26 -9.91
CA THR A 278 31.11 8.81 -11.17
C THR A 278 31.50 7.99 -12.40
N ASN A 279 32.62 7.26 -12.33
CA ASN A 279 33.14 6.43 -13.42
C ASN A 279 32.52 5.02 -13.44
N GLY A 280 31.72 4.68 -12.42
CA GLY A 280 31.07 3.37 -12.31
C GLY A 280 31.81 2.36 -11.46
N GLU A 281 33.00 2.71 -10.96
CA GLU A 281 33.83 1.83 -10.14
C GLU A 281 33.43 1.88 -8.65
N PRO A 282 33.56 0.76 -7.92
CA PRO A 282 33.42 0.72 -6.46
C PRO A 282 34.35 1.69 -5.75
N THR A 283 33.91 2.23 -4.62
CA THR A 283 34.73 3.08 -3.75
C THR A 283 35.48 2.26 -2.70
N SER A 284 36.51 2.86 -2.09
CA SER A 284 37.33 2.22 -1.04
C SER A 284 36.76 2.42 0.38
N HIS A 285 35.45 2.67 0.51
CA HIS A 285 34.82 2.83 1.82
C HIS A 285 34.59 1.47 2.51
N ASP A 286 34.48 1.51 3.84
CA ASP A 286 34.21 0.32 4.65
C ASP A 286 32.89 -0.34 4.25
N PRO A 287 32.76 -1.68 4.35
CA PRO A 287 31.53 -2.38 4.02
C PRO A 287 30.32 -1.86 4.80
N LEU A 288 29.15 -1.91 4.16
CA LEU A 288 27.88 -1.61 4.82
C LEU A 288 27.53 -2.73 5.80
N CYS A 289 27.38 -2.40 7.08
CA CYS A 289 27.05 -3.34 8.14
C CYS A 289 25.54 -3.37 8.43
N PHE A 290 24.96 -4.56 8.48
CA PHE A 290 23.63 -4.85 9.01
C PHE A 290 23.80 -5.69 10.28
N ARG A 291 23.16 -5.27 11.37
CA ARG A 291 23.19 -6.01 12.64
C ARG A 291 21.87 -6.71 12.85
N LEU A 292 21.89 -7.97 13.29
CA LEU A 292 20.69 -8.78 13.44
C LEU A 292 19.72 -8.16 14.45
N GLN A 293 20.22 -7.59 15.54
CA GLN A 293 19.40 -6.90 16.54
C GLN A 293 18.55 -5.75 15.97
N ASP A 294 18.95 -5.17 14.85
CA ASP A 294 18.22 -4.04 14.24
C ASP A 294 16.96 -4.49 13.46
N PHE A 295 16.73 -5.80 13.31
CA PHE A 295 15.65 -6.36 12.49
C PHE A 295 14.32 -6.50 13.25
N ALA A 296 14.32 -6.16 14.54
CA ALA A 296 13.17 -6.13 15.44
C ALA A 296 13.13 -4.82 16.24
N MET A 297 12.03 -4.58 16.95
CA MET A 297 12.00 -3.57 18.01
C MET A 297 13.04 -3.90 19.09
N ASP A 298 13.54 -2.88 19.78
CA ASP A 298 14.63 -3.02 20.75
C ASP A 298 14.30 -3.99 21.89
N ASP A 299 13.06 -3.95 22.40
CA ASP A 299 12.60 -4.88 23.44
C ASP A 299 12.53 -6.33 22.91
N THR A 300 11.97 -6.54 21.72
CA THR A 300 11.93 -7.87 21.08
C THR A 300 13.34 -8.41 20.81
N ALA A 301 14.26 -7.57 20.34
CA ALA A 301 15.65 -7.94 20.14
C ALA A 301 16.31 -8.31 21.48
N LYS A 302 16.17 -7.51 22.53
CA LYS A 302 16.72 -7.80 23.87
C LYS A 302 16.15 -9.09 24.46
N ASP A 303 14.86 -9.33 24.31
CA ASP A 303 14.18 -10.49 24.90
C ASP A 303 14.62 -11.81 24.26
N ILE A 304 14.87 -11.82 22.95
CA ILE A 304 15.22 -13.04 22.22
C ILE A 304 16.73 -13.21 22.08
N LEU A 305 17.45 -12.16 21.67
CA LEU A 305 18.90 -12.21 21.42
C LEU A 305 19.72 -12.01 22.70
N GLY A 306 19.19 -11.26 23.68
CA GLY A 306 19.95 -10.90 24.88
C GLY A 306 21.18 -10.07 24.53
N SER A 307 22.37 -10.64 24.76
CA SER A 307 23.66 -10.03 24.39
C SER A 307 24.25 -10.55 23.09
N ASP A 308 23.60 -11.54 22.46
CA ASP A 308 24.07 -12.12 21.20
C ASP A 308 23.73 -11.18 20.04
N ASP A 309 24.61 -11.06 19.05
CA ASP A 309 24.33 -10.33 17.82
C ASP A 309 25.19 -10.92 16.69
N GLU A 310 24.74 -10.73 15.45
CA GLU A 310 25.48 -11.14 14.27
C GLU A 310 25.46 -10.02 13.25
N GLU A 311 26.56 -9.89 12.50
CA GLU A 311 26.74 -8.83 11.53
C GLU A 311 26.84 -9.39 10.10
N LEU A 312 26.16 -8.73 9.18
CA LEU A 312 26.35 -8.91 7.74
C LEU A 312 27.05 -7.70 7.15
N PHE A 313 28.15 -7.95 6.47
CA PHE A 313 28.89 -6.93 5.74
C PHE A 313 28.64 -7.06 4.23
N ILE A 314 28.11 -6.00 3.62
CA ILE A 314 27.97 -5.88 2.16
C ILE A 314 29.00 -4.88 1.66
N THR A 315 29.95 -5.34 0.85
CA THR A 315 31.02 -4.49 0.31
C THR A 315 30.52 -3.53 -0.77
N MET A 316 31.30 -2.47 -1.03
CA MET A 316 31.02 -1.54 -2.12
C MET A 316 31.02 -2.24 -3.48
N ASP A 317 31.90 -3.24 -3.67
CA ASP A 317 31.89 -4.11 -4.86
C ASP A 317 30.59 -4.89 -5.03
N GLN A 318 30.04 -5.45 -3.94
CA GLN A 318 28.77 -6.17 -3.99
C GLN A 318 27.62 -5.23 -4.37
N LEU A 319 27.53 -4.04 -3.75
CA LEU A 319 26.52 -3.04 -4.09
C LEU A 319 26.63 -2.57 -5.55
N CYS A 320 27.84 -2.32 -6.04
CA CYS A 320 28.10 -2.02 -7.45
C CYS A 320 27.70 -3.16 -8.39
N SER A 321 27.94 -4.41 -7.99
CA SER A 321 27.54 -5.60 -8.75
C SER A 321 26.02 -5.72 -8.86
N PHE A 322 25.30 -5.47 -7.76
CA PHE A 322 23.83 -5.46 -7.77
C PHE A 322 23.28 -4.41 -8.73
N LEU A 323 23.81 -3.18 -8.67
CA LEU A 323 23.38 -2.09 -9.55
C LEU A 323 23.73 -2.37 -11.02
N SER A 324 24.94 -2.85 -11.30
CA SER A 324 25.39 -3.18 -12.66
C SER A 324 24.54 -4.29 -13.30
N LYS A 325 24.17 -5.32 -12.51
CA LYS A 325 23.26 -6.38 -12.97
C LYS A 325 21.87 -5.81 -13.28
N ALA A 326 21.36 -4.91 -12.45
CA ALA A 326 20.08 -4.24 -12.66
C ALA A 326 20.06 -3.40 -13.93
N GLU A 327 21.07 -2.56 -14.14
CA GLU A 327 21.23 -1.74 -15.35
C GLU A 327 21.33 -2.60 -16.61
N LYS A 328 22.15 -3.67 -16.58
CA LYS A 328 22.32 -4.60 -17.70
C LYS A 328 21.02 -5.32 -18.04
N LYS A 329 20.24 -5.75 -17.05
CA LYS A 329 18.93 -6.39 -17.27
C LYS A 329 17.96 -5.43 -17.95
N THR A 330 17.90 -4.18 -17.49
CA THR A 330 17.08 -3.14 -18.10
C THR A 330 17.51 -2.84 -19.55
N LYS A 331 18.83 -2.76 -19.80
CA LYS A 331 19.37 -2.56 -21.15
C LYS A 331 19.01 -3.71 -22.10
N ASN A 332 19.24 -4.95 -21.68
CA ASN A 332 18.91 -6.14 -22.47
C ASN A 332 17.41 -6.22 -22.81
N ARG A 333 16.53 -5.79 -21.89
CA ARG A 333 15.09 -5.74 -22.14
C ARG A 333 14.72 -4.69 -23.19
N LYS A 334 15.37 -3.52 -23.16
CA LYS A 334 15.17 -2.45 -24.15
C LYS A 334 15.70 -2.82 -25.54
N GLU A 335 16.84 -3.50 -25.60
CA GLU A 335 17.51 -3.91 -26.85
C GLU A 335 16.92 -5.20 -27.46
N GLY A 336 15.85 -5.77 -26.88
CA GLY A 336 15.24 -7.01 -27.37
C GLY A 336 16.13 -8.24 -27.23
N GLY A 337 17.15 -8.19 -26.37
CA GLY A 337 18.15 -9.24 -26.19
C GLY A 337 17.64 -10.51 -25.49
N LEU A 338 16.37 -10.54 -25.06
CA LEU A 338 15.74 -11.79 -24.61
C LEU A 338 15.40 -12.64 -25.84
N ARG A 339 15.90 -13.89 -25.85
CA ARG A 339 15.56 -14.87 -26.88
C ARG A 339 14.05 -15.12 -26.86
N THR A 340 13.31 -14.47 -27.75
CA THR A 340 11.91 -14.80 -27.99
C THR A 340 11.86 -16.03 -28.90
N LYS A 341 11.16 -17.08 -28.46
CA LYS A 341 10.86 -18.22 -29.33
C LYS A 341 9.91 -17.74 -30.43
N THR A 342 10.45 -17.45 -31.60
CA THR A 342 9.63 -17.20 -32.78
C THR A 342 9.02 -18.53 -33.19
N THR A 343 7.70 -18.64 -33.08
CA THR A 343 6.97 -19.73 -33.73
C THR A 343 7.20 -19.64 -35.24
N CYS A 344 7.52 -20.75 -35.90
CA CYS A 344 7.64 -20.79 -37.35
C CYS A 344 6.42 -20.13 -38.01
N ALA A 345 6.64 -19.35 -39.05
CA ALA A 345 5.57 -18.71 -39.81
C ALA A 345 4.52 -19.76 -40.24
N GLY A 346 3.23 -19.43 -40.14
CA GLY A 346 2.12 -20.31 -40.50
C GLY A 346 1.55 -21.20 -39.38
N LYS A 347 2.12 -21.18 -38.17
CA LYS A 347 1.49 -21.85 -37.01
C LYS A 347 0.30 -21.05 -36.50
N ARG A 348 -0.90 -21.60 -36.64
CA ARG A 348 -2.09 -21.08 -35.95
C ARG A 348 -1.99 -21.39 -34.46
N LYS A 349 -2.18 -20.37 -33.62
CA LYS A 349 -2.38 -20.56 -32.17
C LYS A 349 -3.83 -21.00 -32.00
N LEU A 350 -4.04 -22.20 -31.44
CA LEU A 350 -5.39 -22.64 -31.11
C LEU A 350 -5.94 -21.73 -30.00
N PRO A 351 -7.23 -21.34 -30.07
CA PRO A 351 -7.92 -20.77 -28.93
C PRO A 351 -7.78 -21.73 -27.73
N LEU A 352 -7.66 -21.17 -26.52
CA LEU A 352 -7.73 -21.97 -25.31
C LEU A 352 -9.08 -22.68 -25.30
N GLU A 353 -9.10 -24.01 -25.33
CA GLU A 353 -10.32 -24.77 -25.00
C GLU A 353 -10.58 -24.54 -23.50
N GLU A 354 -11.79 -24.07 -23.16
CA GLU A 354 -12.21 -23.96 -21.77
C GLU A 354 -11.97 -25.31 -21.11
N THR A 355 -11.13 -25.33 -20.07
CA THR A 355 -10.90 -26.55 -19.33
C THR A 355 -12.25 -26.95 -18.74
N PRO A 356 -12.78 -28.16 -19.04
CA PRO A 356 -14.05 -28.57 -18.48
C PRO A 356 -13.97 -28.49 -16.96
N GLU A 357 -14.99 -27.92 -16.33
CA GLU A 357 -15.09 -27.82 -14.87
C GLU A 357 -14.76 -29.18 -14.27
N ARG A 358 -13.66 -29.25 -13.51
CA ARG A 358 -13.33 -30.50 -12.83
C ARG A 358 -14.46 -30.80 -11.84
N PRO A 359 -15.02 -32.01 -11.80
CA PRO A 359 -15.95 -32.38 -10.75
C PRO A 359 -15.26 -32.18 -9.40
N VAL A 360 -15.92 -31.48 -8.47
CA VAL A 360 -15.47 -31.38 -7.09
C VAL A 360 -15.28 -32.81 -6.57
N THR A 361 -14.03 -33.17 -6.27
CA THR A 361 -13.71 -34.49 -5.71
C THR A 361 -14.04 -34.49 -4.21
N VAL A 362 -14.11 -35.67 -3.59
CA VAL A 362 -14.25 -35.77 -2.13
C VAL A 362 -13.06 -35.08 -1.42
N GLU A 363 -11.89 -35.08 -2.05
CA GLU A 363 -10.70 -34.36 -1.57
C GLU A 363 -10.90 -32.83 -1.65
N ASP A 364 -11.54 -32.33 -2.71
CA ASP A 364 -11.91 -30.92 -2.86
C ASP A 364 -12.98 -30.50 -1.82
N GLU A 365 -13.92 -31.40 -1.50
CA GLU A 365 -14.89 -31.18 -0.41
C GLU A 365 -14.20 -31.19 0.96
N GLU A 366 -13.23 -32.09 1.21
CA GLU A 366 -12.46 -32.11 2.46
C GLU A 366 -11.58 -30.86 2.63
N GLU A 367 -10.96 -30.38 1.55
CA GLU A 367 -10.17 -29.14 1.56
C GLU A 367 -11.07 -27.93 1.84
N TRP A 368 -12.26 -27.89 1.20
CA TRP A 368 -13.25 -26.85 1.45
C TRP A 368 -13.81 -26.92 2.87
N GLU A 369 -14.16 -28.10 3.39
CA GLU A 369 -14.62 -28.27 4.77
C GLU A 369 -13.54 -27.86 5.78
N HIS A 370 -12.28 -28.16 5.49
CA HIS A 370 -11.16 -27.74 6.33
C HIS A 370 -10.95 -26.23 6.29
N GLU A 371 -11.14 -25.58 5.14
CA GLU A 371 -11.06 -24.14 4.98
C GLU A 371 -12.26 -23.40 5.59
N ASP A 372 -13.48 -23.94 5.46
CA ASP A 372 -14.69 -23.49 6.14
C ASP A 372 -14.53 -23.66 7.65
N ALA A 373 -13.93 -24.75 8.14
CA ALA A 373 -13.64 -24.94 9.55
C ALA A 373 -12.58 -23.95 10.08
N ARG A 374 -11.55 -23.62 9.28
CA ARG A 374 -10.59 -22.55 9.61
C ARG A 374 -11.29 -21.19 9.66
N THR A 375 -12.19 -20.91 8.72
CA THR A 375 -12.93 -19.64 8.62
C THR A 375 -13.97 -19.51 9.72
N ALA A 376 -14.70 -20.58 10.05
CA ALA A 376 -15.61 -20.65 11.18
C ALA A 376 -14.89 -20.48 12.52
N LYS A 377 -13.68 -21.05 12.69
CA LYS A 377 -12.84 -20.78 13.87
C LYS A 377 -12.39 -19.32 13.96
N ARG A 378 -12.19 -18.64 12.82
CA ARG A 378 -11.90 -17.20 12.77
C ARG A 378 -13.15 -16.37 13.10
N MET A 379 -14.32 -16.75 12.61
CA MET A 379 -15.60 -16.09 12.88
C MET A 379 -16.10 -16.28 14.33
N ASN A 380 -15.76 -17.40 14.99
CA ASN A 380 -16.16 -17.64 16.38
C ASN A 380 -15.31 -16.84 17.40
N LYS A 381 -14.28 -16.11 16.94
CA LYS A 381 -13.57 -15.08 17.70
C LYS A 381 -14.17 -13.70 17.38
N GLY A 382 -15.36 -13.45 17.90
CA GLY A 382 -15.94 -12.12 18.07
C GLY A 382 -16.66 -11.54 16.85
N ASP A 383 -17.99 -11.64 16.84
CA ASP A 383 -18.83 -10.45 17.07
C ASP A 383 -20.26 -10.86 17.42
N GLY A 384 -20.84 -10.16 18.39
CA GLY A 384 -22.11 -10.46 19.01
C GLY A 384 -23.32 -10.19 18.11
N ALA A 385 -24.17 -11.21 18.01
CA ALA A 385 -25.63 -11.23 17.81
C ALA A 385 -26.29 -10.10 16.97
N TYR A 386 -26.61 -10.42 15.71
CA TYR A 386 -27.70 -9.80 14.97
C TYR A 386 -28.81 -10.83 14.67
N SER A 387 -30.04 -10.56 15.11
CA SER A 387 -31.24 -11.39 14.90
C SER A 387 -32.00 -10.95 13.64
N GLY A 388 -32.32 -11.90 12.76
CA GLY A 388 -32.96 -11.68 11.43
C GLY A 388 -34.38 -11.09 11.43
N PRO A 389 -35.06 -11.05 10.27
CA PRO A 389 -35.89 -12.20 9.91
C PRO A 389 -36.04 -12.55 8.39
N ARG A 390 -36.12 -13.88 8.18
CA ARG A 390 -37.03 -14.67 7.32
C ARG A 390 -37.00 -14.54 5.78
N LYS A 391 -36.60 -15.66 5.16
CA LYS A 391 -36.76 -16.06 3.75
C LYS A 391 -38.24 -16.22 3.33
N PRO A 392 -38.55 -16.11 2.03
CA PRO A 392 -39.57 -16.93 1.39
C PRO A 392 -38.98 -17.85 0.30
N THR A 393 -39.12 -19.15 0.57
CA THR A 393 -39.56 -20.26 -0.31
C THR A 393 -39.23 -20.25 -1.80
N VAL A 394 -38.35 -21.20 -2.19
CA VAL A 394 -38.16 -21.66 -3.57
C VAL A 394 -39.37 -22.48 -4.03
N VAL A 395 -39.98 -22.10 -5.15
CA VAL A 395 -40.93 -22.94 -5.89
C VAL A 395 -40.18 -23.71 -6.96
N VAL A 396 -40.06 -25.01 -6.77
CA VAL A 396 -39.62 -25.98 -7.78
C VAL A 396 -40.79 -26.27 -8.72
N THR A 397 -40.64 -25.97 -10.00
CA THR A 397 -41.45 -26.60 -11.06
C THR A 397 -40.58 -27.48 -11.93
N ARG A 398 -40.85 -28.78 -11.84
CA ARG A 398 -40.26 -29.86 -12.62
C ARG A 398 -41.25 -30.28 -13.72
N ARG A 399 -40.68 -30.83 -14.81
CA ARG A 399 -41.29 -31.63 -15.92
C ARG A 399 -41.68 -30.79 -17.15
N ARG A 400 -41.46 -31.27 -18.39
CA ARG A 400 -41.51 -32.67 -18.86
C ARG A 400 -40.81 -32.83 -20.23
N SER A 401 -40.14 -33.97 -20.41
CA SER A 401 -39.63 -34.51 -21.68
C SER A 401 -40.75 -35.05 -22.59
N ALA A 402 -40.52 -34.99 -23.91
CA ALA A 402 -40.98 -35.93 -24.95
C ALA A 402 -40.04 -35.75 -26.17
N ARG A 403 -39.07 -36.62 -26.44
CA ARG A 403 -39.08 -37.91 -27.18
C ARG A 403 -39.60 -37.85 -28.65
N LEU A 404 -38.63 -38.03 -29.55
CA LEU A 404 -38.53 -38.98 -30.68
C LEU A 404 -39.32 -38.78 -32.00
N GLY A 405 -38.56 -39.01 -33.08
CA GLY A 405 -39.00 -39.31 -34.45
C GLY A 405 -38.55 -38.23 -35.43
N GLY A 406 -37.72 -38.43 -36.45
CA GLY A 406 -37.24 -39.65 -37.10
C GLY A 406 -37.20 -39.41 -38.62
N ALA A 407 -35.98 -39.49 -39.18
CA ALA A 407 -35.62 -39.91 -40.53
C ALA A 407 -36.06 -39.13 -41.81
N SER A 408 -35.01 -38.83 -42.59
CA SER A 408 -34.84 -39.11 -44.03
C SER A 408 -35.24 -38.09 -45.11
N GLN A 409 -34.16 -37.53 -45.68
CA GLN A 409 -33.71 -37.67 -47.07
C GLN A 409 -34.23 -36.76 -48.21
N LEU A 410 -33.24 -36.45 -49.07
CA LEU A 410 -33.27 -36.03 -50.49
C LEU A 410 -33.49 -34.54 -50.77
N SER A 411 -32.42 -33.79 -51.00
CA SER A 411 -31.84 -33.57 -52.34
C SER A 411 -30.44 -32.98 -52.23
#